data_AF-A0AAW1J7U6-F1
#
_entry.id   AF-A0AAW1J7U6-F1
#
_cell.length_a   1.000
_cell.length_b   1.000
_cell.length_c   1.000
_cell.angle_alpha   90.00
_cell.angle_beta   90.00
_cell.angle_gamma   90.00
#
_symmetry.space_group_name_H-M   'P 1'
#
loop_
_entity.id
_entity.type
_entity.pdbx_description
1 polymer ?
#
loop_
_entity_poly.entity_id
_entity_poly.type
_entity_poly.pdbx_seq_one_letter_code
_entity_poly.pdbx_strand_id
1 'polypeptide(L)'
;MARIMDTPVIAAKQGAHIHKNPTFVEEERIAIEKPKITGKILVILFYMQLVLVALLAVVLIIRGFISSRVKHRDFHPLDWYPPMLTAVGLSGIAGFTWQIMAQCRPSNAIKLAFWLGPLLTCAMGVLLICTGSSSGLGCGVLSIFVSVVQSLYACWASPRFEHATAVLAVSIGSQRLKSILLTGVVMVISVGYCGVLVSGIGGATSTGTQIDRVQIAVILLSMSWTLQVIRNVLQVTGSRVRHVNFSSGDETDMDTCTAFKDVFRHSMGSVCTGSILVPIVTLIRGSARAVNLIAGDSDEFLFSCTDCYSGVASRLVTCANRWGFVHVGVYGKGIVRASSDTWEMFRTGGMEALIDSDLTSSFCFFCGVAVGALSALAGGSWALVVHKDYATEICVYGFLVGYFMSRVSIAWPQACVSAYHVAFAENPQSARFDATIPVRLEKLYRNQA
;
A
#
# COMPACT_ATOMS: atom_id res chain seq x y z
N MET A 1 49.67 -56.43 -55.57
CA MET A 1 49.39 -55.03 -55.96
C MET A 1 50.07 -54.15 -54.91
N ALA A 2 50.94 -53.23 -55.35
CA ALA A 2 51.99 -52.45 -54.64
C ALA A 2 51.75 -52.14 -53.13
N ARG A 3 52.67 -52.45 -52.19
CA ARG A 3 54.02 -51.91 -51.86
C ARG A 3 53.98 -50.58 -51.08
N ILE A 4 54.74 -50.56 -49.97
CA ILE A 4 55.50 -49.42 -49.35
C ILE A 4 55.04 -48.98 -47.93
N MET A 5 56.00 -49.11 -47.00
CA MET A 5 56.12 -48.49 -45.67
C MET A 5 56.18 -46.96 -45.78
N ASP A 6 55.79 -46.21 -44.76
CA ASP A 6 56.47 -44.95 -44.34
C ASP A 6 55.80 -44.35 -43.09
N THR A 7 56.54 -44.29 -41.98
CA THR A 7 56.54 -43.09 -41.08
C THR A 7 57.20 -41.92 -41.84
N PRO A 8 57.09 -40.60 -41.51
CA PRO A 8 57.06 -39.99 -40.17
C PRO A 8 56.38 -38.57 -40.08
N VAL A 9 56.68 -37.83 -39.00
CA VAL A 9 56.84 -36.34 -38.90
C VAL A 9 55.79 -35.55 -38.08
N ILE A 10 56.35 -34.89 -37.06
CA ILE A 10 55.87 -33.81 -36.21
C ILE A 10 55.86 -32.49 -37.01
N ALA A 11 54.78 -31.70 -37.00
CA ALA A 11 54.83 -30.22 -36.93
C ALA A 11 53.44 -29.54 -36.88
N ALA A 12 53.36 -28.58 -35.95
CA ALA A 12 52.38 -27.52 -35.69
C ALA A 12 51.46 -27.00 -36.82
N LYS A 13 50.22 -26.62 -36.44
CA LYS A 13 49.59 -25.38 -36.94
C LYS A 13 48.50 -24.80 -36.02
N GLN A 14 48.54 -23.47 -35.93
CA GLN A 14 47.77 -22.51 -35.13
C GLN A 14 46.23 -22.56 -35.26
N GLY A 15 45.57 -22.17 -34.17
CA GLY A 15 44.62 -21.03 -34.17
C GLY A 15 43.13 -21.36 -34.13
N ALA A 16 42.48 -21.09 -32.99
CA ALA A 16 41.22 -20.31 -32.90
C ALA A 16 40.73 -20.23 -31.45
N HIS A 17 40.46 -19.01 -31.02
CA HIS A 17 39.71 -18.64 -29.82
C HIS A 17 38.42 -19.45 -29.65
N ILE A 18 38.12 -19.89 -28.42
CA ILE A 18 36.84 -19.71 -27.71
C ILE A 18 37.15 -19.87 -26.22
N HIS A 19 37.20 -18.74 -25.53
CA HIS A 19 37.23 -18.67 -24.07
C HIS A 19 35.87 -19.15 -23.56
N LYS A 20 35.78 -20.37 -23.02
CA LYS A 20 34.65 -20.77 -22.17
C LYS A 20 35.03 -20.46 -20.72
N ASN A 21 34.64 -19.26 -20.26
CA ASN A 21 34.46 -19.01 -18.83
C ASN A 21 33.17 -19.72 -18.38
N PRO A 22 33.21 -20.53 -17.31
CA PRO A 22 32.09 -20.66 -16.42
C PRO A 22 32.38 -19.76 -15.20
N THR A 23 32.08 -18.48 -15.30
CA THR A 23 31.86 -17.70 -14.08
C THR A 23 30.53 -18.16 -13.52
N PHE A 24 30.62 -19.14 -12.63
CA PHE A 24 29.64 -19.35 -11.56
C PHE A 24 29.27 -17.96 -11.04
N VAL A 25 27.98 -17.64 -11.09
CA VAL A 25 27.41 -16.58 -10.26
C VAL A 25 27.63 -17.07 -8.84
N GLU A 26 28.77 -16.66 -8.29
CA GLU A 26 29.05 -16.76 -6.88
C GLU A 26 27.86 -16.13 -6.18
N GLU A 27 27.20 -16.96 -5.38
CA GLU A 27 26.15 -16.58 -4.46
C GLU A 27 26.78 -15.56 -3.49
N GLU A 28 26.88 -14.31 -3.94
CA GLU A 28 27.35 -13.20 -3.13
C GLU A 28 26.36 -13.15 -1.98
N ARG A 29 26.82 -13.65 -0.84
CA ARG A 29 26.09 -13.69 0.41
C ARG A 29 25.95 -12.24 0.84
N ILE A 30 25.01 -11.51 0.22
CA ILE A 30 24.79 -10.08 0.43
C ILE A 30 24.63 -9.89 1.94
N ALA A 31 25.59 -9.19 2.53
CA ALA A 31 25.64 -8.97 3.96
C ALA A 31 24.38 -8.20 4.38
N ILE A 32 23.44 -8.91 5.01
CA ILE A 32 22.24 -8.31 5.61
C ILE A 32 22.73 -7.25 6.60
N GLU A 33 22.41 -5.98 6.30
CA GLU A 33 22.83 -4.84 7.11
C GLU A 33 22.29 -5.04 8.54
N LYS A 34 23.18 -5.06 9.56
CA LYS A 34 22.75 -5.28 10.94
C LYS A 34 21.71 -4.21 11.33
N PRO A 35 20.61 -4.58 12.00
CA PRO A 35 19.56 -3.63 12.34
C PRO A 35 20.11 -2.54 13.24
N LYS A 36 20.02 -1.29 12.78
CA LYS A 36 20.38 -0.09 13.55
C LYS A 36 19.60 -0.07 14.87
N ILE A 37 20.21 0.48 15.93
CA ILE A 37 19.62 0.58 17.28
C ILE A 37 18.21 1.20 17.23
N THR A 38 18.02 2.25 16.41
CA THR A 38 16.73 2.90 16.17
C THR A 38 15.65 1.95 15.67
N GLY A 39 16.01 1.02 14.77
CA GLY A 39 15.07 0.03 14.25
C GLY A 39 14.60 -0.95 15.33
N LYS A 40 15.47 -1.35 16.25
CA LYS A 40 15.11 -2.22 17.37
C LYS A 40 14.17 -1.54 18.36
N ILE A 41 14.43 -0.28 18.70
CA ILE A 41 13.57 0.51 19.60
C ILE A 41 12.16 0.64 19.02
N LEU A 42 12.03 0.94 17.72
CA LEU A 42 10.73 1.06 17.07
C LEU A 42 9.95 -0.27 17.04
N VAL A 43 10.65 -1.41 16.88
CA VAL A 43 10.02 -2.73 16.95
C VAL A 43 9.48 -3.01 18.35
N ILE A 44 10.28 -2.73 19.39
CA ILE A 44 9.83 -2.88 20.79
C ILE A 44 8.62 -1.98 21.05
N LEU A 45 8.68 -0.72 20.61
CA LEU A 45 7.59 0.24 20.78
C LEU A 45 6.32 -0.22 20.06
N PHE A 46 6.44 -0.79 18.85
CA PHE A 46 5.31 -1.34 18.11
C PHE A 46 4.65 -2.52 18.83
N TYR A 47 5.42 -3.49 19.32
CA TYR A 47 4.84 -4.63 20.05
C TYR A 47 4.26 -4.22 21.41
N MET A 48 4.91 -3.31 22.13
CA MET A 48 4.36 -2.72 23.36
C MET A 48 3.04 -2.01 23.09
N GLN A 49 2.94 -1.27 22.00
CA GLN A 49 1.72 -0.60 21.58
C GLN A 49 0.60 -1.60 21.25
N LEU A 50 0.90 -2.71 20.57
CA LEU A 50 -0.08 -3.77 20.27
C LEU A 50 -0.64 -4.40 21.54
N VAL A 51 0.21 -4.70 22.53
CA VAL A 51 -0.22 -5.26 23.81
C VAL A 51 -1.07 -4.23 24.57
N LEU A 52 -0.62 -2.98 24.65
CA LEU A 52 -1.32 -1.91 25.36
C LEU A 52 -2.70 -1.63 24.77
N VAL A 53 -2.81 -1.54 23.43
CA VAL A 53 -4.11 -1.29 22.79
C VAL A 53 -5.05 -2.48 22.91
N ALA A 54 -4.54 -3.72 22.89
CA ALA A 54 -5.35 -4.91 23.11
C ALA A 54 -5.89 -4.95 24.54
N LEU A 55 -5.05 -4.69 25.54
CA LEU A 55 -5.46 -4.59 26.95
C LEU A 55 -6.49 -3.46 27.14
N LEU A 56 -6.24 -2.29 26.57
CA LEU A 56 -7.17 -1.16 26.62
C LEU A 56 -8.52 -1.53 26.01
N ALA A 57 -8.54 -2.15 24.83
CA ALA A 57 -9.77 -2.59 24.18
C ALA A 57 -10.55 -3.59 25.06
N VAL A 58 -9.88 -4.58 25.64
CA VAL A 58 -10.51 -5.56 26.54
C VAL A 58 -11.09 -4.88 27.79
N VAL A 59 -10.35 -3.98 28.42
CA VAL A 59 -10.83 -3.22 29.59
C VAL A 59 -12.07 -2.40 29.24
N LEU A 60 -12.08 -1.74 28.08
CA LEU A 60 -13.23 -0.94 27.63
C LEU A 60 -14.44 -1.80 27.28
N ILE A 61 -14.24 -2.98 26.68
CA ILE A 61 -15.31 -3.95 26.45
C ILE A 61 -15.96 -4.35 27.77
N ILE A 62 -15.16 -4.76 28.76
CA ILE A 62 -15.66 -5.18 30.08
C ILE A 62 -16.38 -4.02 30.77
N ARG A 63 -15.79 -2.82 30.76
CA ARG A 63 -16.39 -1.60 31.32
C ARG A 63 -17.72 -1.28 30.65
N GLY A 64 -17.81 -1.42 29.33
CA GLY A 64 -19.04 -1.21 28.58
C GLY A 64 -20.15 -2.18 28.97
N PHE A 65 -19.82 -3.47 29.11
CA PHE A 65 -20.77 -4.48 29.59
C PHE A 65 -21.25 -4.27 31.02
N ILE A 66 -20.40 -3.73 31.90
CA ILE A 66 -20.79 -3.39 33.28
C ILE A 66 -21.70 -2.15 33.26
N SER A 67 -21.29 -1.10 32.53
CA SER A 67 -22.04 0.15 32.43
C SER A 67 -23.44 -0.06 31.87
N SER A 68 -23.59 -0.90 30.84
CA SER A 68 -24.88 -1.20 30.20
C SER A 68 -25.87 -1.89 31.15
N ARG A 69 -25.40 -2.58 32.20
CA ARG A 69 -26.26 -3.20 33.21
C ARG A 69 -26.72 -2.23 34.30
N VAL A 70 -25.93 -1.19 34.57
CA VAL A 70 -26.18 -0.26 35.68
C VAL A 70 -26.87 1.02 35.22
N LYS A 71 -26.49 1.55 34.06
CA LYS A 71 -27.06 2.77 33.46
C LYS A 71 -27.89 2.43 32.23
N HIS A 72 -29.11 1.96 32.46
CA HIS A 72 -30.05 1.54 31.40
C HIS A 72 -30.53 2.68 30.45
N ARG A 73 -30.06 3.93 30.59
CA ARG A 73 -30.71 5.09 29.96
C ARG A 73 -29.99 5.75 28.76
N ASP A 74 -28.69 5.52 28.53
CA ASP A 74 -27.95 6.37 27.56
C ASP A 74 -27.26 5.62 26.40
N PHE A 75 -27.03 4.30 26.50
CA PHE A 75 -26.37 3.53 25.43
C PHE A 75 -27.11 2.23 25.12
N HIS A 76 -27.40 2.00 23.83
CA HIS A 76 -28.09 0.81 23.33
C HIS A 76 -27.12 -0.10 22.56
N PRO A 77 -26.54 -1.15 23.20
CA PRO A 77 -25.54 -2.01 22.58
C PRO A 77 -26.02 -2.69 21.29
N LEU A 78 -27.28 -3.11 21.25
CA LEU A 78 -27.88 -3.79 20.09
C LEU A 78 -28.04 -2.86 18.88
N ASP A 79 -28.05 -1.55 19.10
CA ASP A 79 -28.21 -0.56 18.04
C ASP A 79 -26.86 -0.07 17.52
N TRP A 80 -25.80 -0.23 18.31
CA TRP A 80 -24.45 0.23 17.97
C TRP A 80 -23.55 -0.89 17.41
N TYR A 81 -23.49 -2.05 18.07
CA TYR A 81 -22.54 -3.12 17.70
C TYR A 81 -22.87 -3.78 16.35
N PRO A 82 -24.11 -4.18 16.03
CA PRO A 82 -24.40 -4.86 14.77
C PRO A 82 -24.11 -4.02 13.51
N PRO A 83 -24.52 -2.74 13.40
CA PRO A 83 -24.17 -1.92 12.24
C PRO A 83 -22.66 -1.74 12.06
N MET A 84 -21.94 -1.64 13.17
CA MET A 84 -20.51 -1.41 13.13
C MET A 84 -19.72 -2.70 12.80
N LEU A 85 -20.05 -3.84 13.42
CA LEU A 85 -19.42 -5.13 13.09
C LEU A 85 -19.75 -5.59 11.67
N THR A 86 -20.93 -5.27 11.15
CA THR A 86 -21.28 -5.54 9.75
C THR A 86 -20.45 -4.68 8.80
N ALA A 87 -20.19 -3.41 9.12
CA ALA A 87 -19.24 -2.58 8.38
C ALA A 87 -17.82 -3.16 8.37
N VAL A 88 -17.33 -3.68 9.51
CA VAL A 88 -16.02 -4.36 9.60
C VAL A 88 -16.01 -5.63 8.73
N GLY A 89 -17.02 -6.49 8.83
CA GLY A 89 -17.12 -7.70 8.01
C GLY A 89 -17.19 -7.39 6.51
N LEU A 90 -18.01 -6.42 6.12
CA LEU A 90 -18.15 -5.97 4.74
C LEU A 90 -16.84 -5.41 4.19
N SER A 91 -16.07 -4.67 4.98
CA SER A 91 -14.77 -4.16 4.56
C SER A 91 -13.77 -5.27 4.21
N GLY A 92 -13.78 -6.38 4.97
CA GLY A 92 -12.96 -7.55 4.68
C GLY A 92 -13.35 -8.21 3.36
N ILE A 93 -14.66 -8.44 3.16
CA ILE A 93 -15.20 -9.06 1.94
C ILE A 93 -14.95 -8.19 0.71
N ALA A 94 -15.22 -6.88 0.82
CA ALA A 94 -15.01 -5.93 -0.27
C ALA A 94 -13.52 -5.77 -0.61
N GLY A 95 -12.66 -5.71 0.41
CA GLY A 95 -11.21 -5.69 0.24
C GLY A 95 -10.68 -6.93 -0.49
N PHE A 96 -11.16 -8.12 -0.12
CA PHE A 96 -10.76 -9.38 -0.78
C PHE A 96 -11.29 -9.45 -2.22
N THR A 97 -12.53 -9.04 -2.45
CA THR A 97 -13.12 -8.90 -3.79
C THR A 97 -12.25 -8.01 -4.67
N TRP A 98 -11.75 -6.89 -4.13
CA TRP A 98 -10.88 -5.96 -4.86
C TRP A 98 -9.56 -6.59 -5.27
N GLN A 99 -8.98 -7.39 -4.37
CA GLN A 99 -7.75 -8.14 -4.65
C GLN A 99 -7.96 -9.14 -5.79
N ILE A 100 -9.03 -9.94 -5.76
CA ILE A 100 -9.35 -10.90 -6.82
C ILE A 100 -9.58 -10.17 -8.14
N MET A 101 -10.34 -9.07 -8.11
CA MET A 101 -10.64 -8.31 -9.32
C MET A 101 -9.37 -7.71 -9.94
N ALA A 102 -8.44 -7.19 -9.14
CA ALA A 102 -7.15 -6.69 -9.61
C ALA A 102 -6.30 -7.78 -10.28
N GLN A 103 -6.46 -9.04 -9.87
CA GLN A 103 -5.75 -10.19 -10.46
C GLN A 103 -6.41 -10.71 -11.73
N CYS A 104 -7.72 -10.97 -11.68
CA CYS A 104 -8.43 -11.59 -12.79
C CYS A 104 -8.71 -10.60 -13.93
N ARG A 105 -9.01 -9.34 -13.61
CA ARG A 105 -9.40 -8.31 -14.59
C ARG A 105 -8.83 -6.94 -14.20
N PRO A 106 -7.50 -6.71 -14.35
CA PRO A 106 -6.85 -5.46 -13.94
C PRO A 106 -7.47 -4.22 -14.62
N SER A 107 -7.88 -4.33 -15.89
CA SER A 107 -8.55 -3.24 -16.62
C SER A 107 -9.85 -2.79 -15.94
N ASN A 108 -10.69 -3.76 -15.57
CA ASN A 108 -11.95 -3.48 -14.90
C ASN A 108 -11.70 -2.99 -13.48
N ALA A 109 -10.70 -3.53 -12.78
CA ALA A 109 -10.37 -3.10 -11.43
C ALA A 109 -9.99 -1.62 -11.38
N ILE A 110 -9.10 -1.16 -12.27
CA ILE A 110 -8.68 0.24 -12.33
C ILE A 110 -9.87 1.13 -12.68
N LYS A 111 -10.60 0.83 -13.76
CA LYS A 111 -11.76 1.63 -14.16
C LYS A 111 -12.80 1.71 -13.03
N LEU A 112 -13.14 0.58 -12.42
CA LEU A 112 -14.13 0.55 -11.35
C LEU A 112 -13.65 1.33 -10.13
N ALA A 113 -12.38 1.26 -9.72
CA ALA A 113 -11.88 2.04 -8.59
C ALA A 113 -12.02 3.55 -8.82
N PHE A 114 -11.65 4.02 -10.01
CA PHE A 114 -11.66 5.44 -10.34
C PHE A 114 -13.07 6.02 -10.52
N TRP A 115 -14.03 5.22 -11.01
CA TRP A 115 -15.42 5.68 -11.22
C TRP A 115 -16.35 5.41 -10.04
N LEU A 116 -16.22 4.25 -9.39
CA LEU A 116 -17.06 3.87 -8.24
C LEU A 116 -16.65 4.62 -6.97
N GLY A 117 -15.36 4.90 -6.78
CA GLY A 117 -14.84 5.60 -5.61
C GLY A 117 -15.52 6.97 -5.36
N PRO A 118 -15.50 7.90 -6.34
CA PRO A 118 -16.18 9.18 -6.21
C PRO A 118 -17.69 9.04 -5.95
N LEU A 119 -18.35 8.13 -6.66
CA LEU A 119 -19.79 7.90 -6.52
C LEU A 119 -20.16 7.46 -5.09
N LEU A 120 -19.45 6.46 -4.55
CA LEU A 120 -19.68 5.98 -3.18
C LEU A 120 -19.33 7.06 -2.14
N THR A 121 -18.29 7.84 -2.39
CA THR A 121 -17.90 8.95 -1.50
C THR A 121 -18.96 10.05 -1.46
N CYS A 122 -19.55 10.37 -2.61
CA CYS A 122 -20.67 11.31 -2.72
C CYS A 122 -21.89 10.78 -1.96
N ALA A 123 -22.27 9.52 -2.20
CA ALA A 123 -23.39 8.88 -1.50
C ALA A 123 -23.19 8.87 0.03
N MET A 124 -21.96 8.57 0.50
CA MET A 124 -21.60 8.66 1.92
C MET A 124 -21.75 10.10 2.44
N GLY A 125 -21.36 11.10 1.65
CA GLY A 125 -21.54 12.51 1.98
C GLY A 125 -23.00 12.91 2.16
N VAL A 126 -23.87 12.47 1.25
CA VAL A 126 -25.33 12.67 1.35
C VAL A 126 -25.87 12.00 2.61
N LEU A 127 -25.49 10.74 2.87
CA LEU A 127 -25.90 10.01 4.07
C LEU A 127 -25.52 10.76 5.35
N LEU A 128 -24.28 11.27 5.42
CA LEU A 128 -23.79 12.06 6.55
C LEU A 128 -24.58 13.35 6.74
N ILE A 129 -24.99 14.04 5.68
CA ILE A 129 -25.86 15.22 5.77
C ILE A 129 -27.26 14.84 6.26
N CYS A 130 -27.81 13.71 5.79
CA CYS A 130 -29.12 13.21 6.23
C CYS A 130 -29.18 12.86 7.73
N THR A 131 -28.03 12.61 8.37
CA THR A 131 -27.98 12.41 9.83
C THR A 131 -28.43 13.66 10.61
N GLY A 132 -28.40 14.85 10.02
CA GLY A 132 -28.86 16.09 10.66
C GLY A 132 -28.03 16.55 11.87
N SER A 133 -26.88 15.91 12.15
CA SER A 133 -25.96 16.32 13.22
C SER A 133 -24.97 17.39 12.70
N SER A 134 -24.49 18.28 13.58
CA SER A 134 -23.52 19.31 13.18
C SER A 134 -22.20 18.70 12.67
N SER A 135 -21.75 17.61 13.30
CA SER A 135 -20.60 16.82 12.84
C SER A 135 -20.87 16.12 11.51
N GLY A 136 -22.08 15.58 11.32
CA GLY A 136 -22.51 14.95 10.07
C GLY A 136 -22.54 15.91 8.90
N LEU A 137 -23.03 17.14 9.12
CA LEU A 137 -23.02 18.20 8.10
C LEU A 137 -21.58 18.53 7.65
N GLY A 138 -20.68 18.77 8.61
CA GLY A 138 -19.28 19.09 8.31
C GLY A 138 -18.56 17.96 7.55
N CYS A 139 -18.66 16.72 8.05
CA CYS A 139 -18.06 15.56 7.39
C CYS A 139 -18.72 15.26 6.03
N GLY A 140 -20.02 15.51 5.89
CA GLY A 140 -20.78 15.28 4.66
C GLY A 140 -20.39 16.26 3.56
N VAL A 141 -20.34 17.56 3.86
CA VAL A 141 -19.87 18.60 2.91
C VAL A 141 -18.44 18.33 2.46
N LEU A 142 -17.55 17.98 3.41
CA LEU A 142 -16.17 17.61 3.09
C LEU A 142 -16.11 16.39 2.16
N SER A 143 -16.93 15.37 2.42
CA SER A 143 -16.99 14.16 1.59
C SER A 143 -17.48 14.44 0.17
N ILE A 144 -18.47 15.32 0.01
CA ILE A 144 -18.94 15.76 -1.31
C ILE A 144 -17.82 16.51 -2.04
N PHE A 145 -17.15 17.46 -1.38
CA PHE A 145 -16.02 18.17 -1.98
C PHE A 145 -14.92 17.21 -2.44
N VAL A 146 -14.54 16.26 -1.58
CA VAL A 146 -13.56 15.21 -1.91
C VAL A 146 -14.03 14.36 -3.09
N SER A 147 -15.31 14.03 -3.20
CA SER A 147 -15.85 13.28 -4.33
C SER A 147 -15.72 14.04 -5.65
N VAL A 148 -15.92 15.36 -5.66
CA VAL A 148 -15.73 16.21 -6.84
C VAL A 148 -14.27 16.20 -7.27
N VAL A 149 -13.34 16.42 -6.33
CA VAL A 149 -11.89 16.37 -6.59
C VAL A 149 -11.47 15.00 -7.13
N GLN A 150 -11.99 13.91 -6.56
CA GLN A 150 -11.72 12.55 -7.04
C GLN A 150 -12.25 12.33 -8.46
N SER A 151 -13.43 12.87 -8.79
CA SER A 151 -14.04 12.77 -10.12
C SER A 151 -13.21 13.51 -11.16
N LEU A 152 -12.78 14.75 -10.85
CA LEU A 152 -11.90 15.54 -11.71
C LEU A 152 -10.55 14.82 -11.93
N TYR A 153 -9.96 14.27 -10.86
CA TYR A 153 -8.73 13.51 -10.96
C TYR A 153 -8.91 12.24 -11.80
N ALA A 154 -10.04 11.53 -11.68
CA ALA A 154 -10.33 10.35 -12.48
C ALA A 154 -10.44 10.68 -13.98
N CYS A 155 -11.09 11.79 -14.34
CA CYS A 155 -11.15 12.28 -15.71
C CYS A 155 -9.74 12.61 -16.24
N TRP A 156 -8.94 13.33 -15.45
CA TRP A 156 -7.55 13.69 -15.81
C TRP A 156 -6.60 12.47 -15.90
N ALA A 157 -6.85 11.44 -15.09
CA ALA A 157 -6.07 10.20 -15.08
C ALA A 157 -6.47 9.23 -16.20
N SER A 158 -7.65 9.37 -16.80
CA SER A 158 -8.21 8.41 -17.77
C SER A 158 -7.29 8.04 -18.95
N PRO A 159 -6.49 8.96 -19.56
CA PRO A 159 -5.62 8.59 -20.67
C PRO A 159 -4.46 7.67 -20.27
N ARG A 160 -4.17 7.55 -18.97
CA ARG A 160 -3.11 6.70 -18.42
C ARG A 160 -3.60 5.32 -18.01
N PHE A 161 -4.91 5.05 -18.07
CA PHE A 161 -5.48 3.77 -17.62
C PHE A 161 -4.95 2.57 -18.41
N GLU A 162 -4.74 2.70 -19.72
CA GLU A 162 -4.22 1.60 -20.54
C GLU A 162 -2.81 1.18 -20.08
N HIS A 163 -1.92 2.16 -19.91
CA HIS A 163 -0.56 1.88 -19.44
C HIS A 163 -0.55 1.30 -18.03
N ALA A 164 -1.33 1.88 -17.11
CA ALA A 164 -1.44 1.37 -15.74
C ALA A 164 -1.99 -0.07 -15.71
N THR A 165 -2.94 -0.38 -16.59
CA THR A 165 -3.49 -1.74 -16.73
C THR A 165 -2.45 -2.72 -17.24
N ALA A 166 -1.69 -2.35 -18.28
CA ALA A 166 -0.64 -3.19 -18.84
C ALA A 166 0.43 -3.49 -17.79
N VAL A 167 0.92 -2.46 -17.09
CA VAL A 167 1.90 -2.60 -16.01
C VAL A 167 1.36 -3.50 -14.89
N LEU A 168 0.12 -3.29 -14.45
CA LEU A 168 -0.50 -4.11 -13.41
C LEU A 168 -0.65 -5.57 -13.85
N ALA A 169 -1.08 -5.82 -15.09
CA ALA A 169 -1.26 -7.16 -15.65
C ALA A 169 0.07 -7.93 -15.74
N VAL A 170 1.13 -7.31 -16.26
CA VAL A 170 2.47 -7.91 -16.37
C VAL A 170 3.06 -8.15 -14.98
N SER A 171 2.90 -7.20 -14.08
CA SER A 171 3.41 -7.29 -12.72
C SER A 171 2.76 -8.44 -11.94
N ILE A 172 1.46 -8.70 -12.15
CA ILE A 172 0.69 -9.73 -11.46
C ILE A 172 0.68 -11.07 -12.21
N GLY A 173 1.04 -11.12 -13.50
CA GLY A 173 0.79 -12.24 -14.41
C GLY A 173 1.25 -13.63 -13.98
N SER A 174 2.14 -13.76 -12.98
CA SER A 174 2.51 -15.03 -12.35
C SER A 174 2.33 -15.03 -10.82
N GLN A 175 1.28 -14.36 -10.32
CA GLN A 175 0.94 -14.40 -8.90
C GLN A 175 0.48 -15.80 -8.49
N ARG A 176 1.26 -16.43 -7.61
CA ARG A 176 1.01 -17.79 -7.11
C ARG A 176 -0.18 -17.81 -6.14
N LEU A 177 -0.94 -18.91 -6.14
CA LEU A 177 -2.07 -19.15 -5.23
C LEU A 177 -1.68 -18.96 -3.75
N LYS A 178 -0.46 -19.39 -3.37
CA LYS A 178 0.10 -19.21 -2.03
C LYS A 178 0.11 -17.74 -1.59
N SER A 179 0.38 -16.81 -2.51
CA SER A 179 0.39 -15.37 -2.22
C SER A 179 -1.02 -14.81 -2.01
N ILE A 180 -2.01 -15.33 -2.75
CA ILE A 180 -3.42 -14.97 -2.55
C ILE A 180 -3.89 -15.47 -1.18
N LEU A 181 -3.56 -16.73 -0.85
CA LEU A 181 -3.90 -17.34 0.44
C LEU A 181 -3.26 -16.58 1.61
N LEU A 182 -1.97 -16.22 1.51
CA LEU A 182 -1.29 -15.45 2.54
C LEU A 182 -1.98 -14.11 2.80
N THR A 183 -2.28 -13.34 1.75
CA THR A 183 -3.01 -12.06 1.91
C THR A 183 -4.40 -12.29 2.49
N GLY A 184 -5.11 -13.34 2.06
CA GLY A 184 -6.41 -13.73 2.62
C GLY A 184 -6.36 -14.01 4.13
N VAL A 185 -5.36 -14.78 4.59
CA VAL A 185 -5.15 -15.06 6.02
C VAL A 185 -4.86 -13.77 6.79
N VAL A 186 -4.00 -12.90 6.26
CA VAL A 186 -3.67 -11.61 6.88
C VAL A 186 -4.91 -10.69 6.94
N MET A 187 -5.78 -10.73 5.93
CA MET A 187 -7.05 -10.01 5.93
C MET A 187 -8.00 -10.52 7.02
N VAL A 188 -8.15 -11.84 7.18
CA VAL A 188 -9.00 -12.43 8.24
C VAL A 188 -8.49 -12.03 9.63
N ILE A 189 -7.17 -12.07 9.86
CA ILE A 189 -6.56 -11.61 11.11
C ILE A 189 -6.83 -10.11 11.32
N SER A 190 -6.71 -9.31 10.28
CA SER A 190 -6.93 -7.86 10.33
C SER A 190 -8.39 -7.50 10.64
N VAL A 191 -9.35 -8.25 10.07
CA VAL A 191 -10.78 -8.13 10.37
C VAL A 191 -11.06 -8.46 11.84
N GLY A 192 -10.48 -9.55 12.35
CA GLY A 192 -10.60 -9.91 13.77
C GLY A 192 -10.02 -8.84 14.69
N TYR A 193 -8.83 -8.32 14.36
CA TYR A 193 -8.21 -7.21 15.09
C TYR A 193 -9.08 -5.95 15.11
N CYS A 194 -9.57 -5.51 13.95
CA CYS A 194 -10.47 -4.36 13.87
C CYS A 194 -11.77 -4.60 14.64
N GLY A 195 -12.35 -5.80 14.57
CA GLY A 195 -13.55 -6.17 15.33
C GLY A 195 -13.36 -6.01 16.83
N VAL A 196 -12.22 -6.45 17.38
CA VAL A 196 -11.89 -6.28 18.81
C VAL A 196 -11.74 -4.80 19.17
N LEU A 197 -10.99 -4.02 18.38
CA LEU A 197 -10.77 -2.61 18.66
C LEU A 197 -12.06 -1.79 18.62
N VAL A 198 -12.88 -2.03 17.60
CA VAL A 198 -14.18 -1.40 17.42
C VAL A 198 -15.14 -1.79 18.55
N SER A 199 -15.06 -3.03 19.03
CA SER A 199 -15.81 -3.45 20.21
C SER A 199 -15.39 -2.64 21.46
N GLY A 200 -14.09 -2.36 21.60
CA GLY A 200 -13.56 -1.45 22.63
C GLY A 200 -14.06 -0.01 22.49
N ILE A 201 -14.18 0.50 21.25
CA ILE A 201 -14.76 1.82 20.97
C ILE A 201 -16.22 1.88 21.46
N GLY A 202 -17.03 0.87 21.15
CA GLY A 202 -18.42 0.79 21.64
C GLY A 202 -18.50 0.78 23.17
N GLY A 203 -17.57 0.10 23.84
CA GLY A 203 -17.45 0.11 25.29
C GLY A 203 -17.14 1.49 25.86
N ALA A 204 -16.23 2.25 25.22
CA ALA A 204 -15.91 3.63 25.59
C ALA A 204 -17.08 4.60 25.33
N THR A 205 -17.79 4.44 24.21
CA THR A 205 -18.98 5.23 23.85
C THR A 205 -20.09 5.05 24.88
N SER A 206 -20.22 3.87 25.48
CA SER A 206 -21.24 3.60 26.50
C SER A 206 -21.11 4.40 27.80
N THR A 207 -19.90 4.91 28.11
CA THR A 207 -19.65 5.73 29.30
C THR A 207 -19.55 7.22 28.98
N GLY A 208 -19.14 7.59 27.77
CA GLY A 208 -19.27 8.96 27.23
C GLY A 208 -18.42 10.04 27.94
N THR A 209 -17.39 9.67 28.70
CA THR A 209 -16.53 10.63 29.42
C THR A 209 -15.52 11.31 28.48
N GLN A 210 -14.93 12.43 28.92
CA GLN A 210 -13.86 13.09 28.15
C GLN A 210 -12.64 12.19 27.94
N ILE A 211 -12.33 11.33 28.92
CA ILE A 211 -11.26 10.34 28.83
C ILE A 211 -11.56 9.31 27.74
N ASP A 212 -12.82 8.91 27.60
CA ASP A 212 -13.25 7.93 26.59
C ASP A 212 -12.99 8.45 25.16
N ARG A 213 -13.15 9.76 24.91
CA ARG A 213 -12.81 10.36 23.61
C ARG A 213 -11.31 10.26 23.29
N VAL A 214 -10.46 10.49 24.30
CA VAL A 214 -9.01 10.34 24.15
C VAL A 214 -8.64 8.88 23.92
N GLN A 215 -9.28 7.95 24.64
CA GLN A 215 -9.07 6.51 24.45
C GLN A 215 -9.48 6.05 23.03
N ILE A 216 -10.61 6.53 22.52
CA ILE A 216 -11.05 6.28 21.14
C ILE A 216 -10.01 6.81 20.14
N ALA A 217 -9.53 8.04 20.33
CA ALA A 217 -8.49 8.61 19.46
C ALA A 217 -7.19 7.78 19.48
N VAL A 218 -6.76 7.32 20.66
CA VAL A 218 -5.60 6.43 20.81
C VAL A 218 -5.82 5.09 20.11
N ILE A 219 -7.01 4.50 20.22
CA ILE A 219 -7.37 3.24 19.52
C ILE A 219 -7.32 3.45 18.01
N LEU A 220 -7.92 4.52 17.48
CA LEU A 220 -7.95 4.80 16.04
C LEU A 220 -6.55 5.08 15.49
N LEU A 221 -5.72 5.83 16.22
CA LEU A 221 -4.32 6.07 15.84
C LEU A 221 -3.51 4.77 15.83
N SER A 222 -3.66 3.95 16.87
CA SER A 222 -3.03 2.63 16.98
C SER A 222 -3.45 1.70 15.86
N MET A 223 -4.75 1.65 15.55
CA MET A 223 -5.31 0.86 14.47
C MET A 223 -4.70 1.29 13.13
N SER A 224 -4.70 2.60 12.86
CA SER A 224 -4.16 3.18 11.62
C SER A 224 -2.69 2.80 11.43
N TRP A 225 -1.88 2.94 12.48
CA TRP A 225 -0.47 2.59 12.41
C TRP A 225 -0.25 1.08 12.24
N THR A 226 -1.00 0.25 12.97
CA THR A 226 -0.91 -1.22 12.88
C THR A 226 -1.27 -1.72 11.49
N LEU A 227 -2.37 -1.25 10.91
CA LEU A 227 -2.79 -1.65 9.56
C LEU A 227 -1.80 -1.14 8.49
N GLN A 228 -1.20 0.02 8.70
CA GLN A 228 -0.13 0.51 7.83
C GLN A 228 1.14 -0.36 7.92
N VAL A 229 1.50 -0.86 9.11
CA VAL A 229 2.57 -1.86 9.29
C VAL A 229 2.23 -3.15 8.58
N ILE A 230 1.04 -3.72 8.78
CA ILE A 230 0.59 -4.96 8.12
C ILE A 230 0.66 -4.80 6.59
N ARG A 231 0.12 -3.70 6.06
CA ARG A 231 0.21 -3.35 4.63
C ARG A 231 1.66 -3.34 4.14
N ASN A 232 2.56 -2.67 4.87
CA ASN A 232 3.96 -2.55 4.45
C ASN A 232 4.73 -3.88 4.59
N VAL A 233 4.38 -4.75 5.55
CA VAL A 233 4.92 -6.12 5.64
C VAL A 233 4.53 -6.91 4.39
N LEU A 234 3.26 -6.86 3.98
CA LEU A 234 2.81 -7.48 2.73
C LEU A 234 3.52 -6.85 1.53
N GLN A 235 3.74 -5.54 1.54
CA GLN A 235 4.41 -4.85 0.44
C GLN A 235 5.86 -5.31 0.28
N VAL A 236 6.63 -5.37 1.37
CA VAL A 236 8.02 -5.84 1.37
C VAL A 236 8.10 -7.31 0.99
N THR A 237 7.22 -8.14 1.55
CA THR A 237 7.16 -9.59 1.26
C THR A 237 6.85 -9.85 -0.21
N GLY A 238 5.80 -9.22 -0.74
CA GLY A 238 5.41 -9.35 -2.13
C GLY A 238 6.48 -8.82 -3.08
N SER A 239 7.16 -7.73 -2.70
CA SER A 239 8.23 -7.17 -3.51
C SER A 239 9.43 -8.11 -3.58
N ARG A 240 9.83 -8.72 -2.46
CA ARG A 240 10.93 -9.71 -2.42
C ARG A 240 10.63 -10.90 -3.30
N VAL A 241 9.47 -11.55 -3.11
CA VAL A 241 9.07 -12.73 -3.88
C VAL A 241 9.00 -12.38 -5.38
N ARG A 242 8.42 -11.23 -5.72
CA ARG A 242 8.23 -10.86 -7.13
C ARG A 242 9.54 -10.42 -7.80
N HIS A 243 10.40 -9.72 -7.08
CA HIS A 243 11.70 -9.28 -7.57
C HIS A 243 12.59 -10.50 -7.89
N VAL A 244 12.66 -11.49 -7.01
CA VAL A 244 13.40 -12.74 -7.26
C VAL A 244 12.91 -13.46 -8.51
N ASN A 245 11.60 -13.50 -8.74
CA ASN A 245 11.05 -14.10 -9.97
C ASN A 245 11.49 -13.34 -11.24
N PHE A 246 11.62 -12.00 -11.18
CA PHE A 246 12.13 -11.22 -12.31
C PHE A 246 13.64 -11.36 -12.50
N SER A 247 14.42 -11.41 -11.41
CA SER A 247 15.88 -11.46 -11.44
C SER A 247 16.44 -12.85 -11.77
N SER A 248 15.79 -13.92 -11.31
CA SER A 248 16.29 -15.30 -11.39
C SER A 248 15.48 -16.19 -12.34
N GLY A 249 14.27 -15.75 -12.75
CA GLY A 249 13.34 -16.55 -13.55
C GLY A 249 12.44 -17.40 -12.65
N ASP A 250 11.41 -18.03 -13.24
CA ASP A 250 10.40 -18.79 -12.47
C ASP A 250 10.94 -20.11 -11.86
N GLU A 251 12.21 -20.45 -12.10
CA GLU A 251 12.85 -21.70 -11.66
C GLU A 251 13.24 -21.71 -10.16
N THR A 252 13.51 -20.54 -9.57
CA THR A 252 13.72 -20.42 -8.12
C THR A 252 12.39 -20.22 -7.40
N ASP A 253 11.81 -21.31 -6.88
CA ASP A 253 10.59 -21.28 -6.07
C ASP A 253 10.89 -20.73 -4.66
N MET A 254 10.99 -19.39 -4.53
CA MET A 254 10.98 -18.79 -3.20
C MET A 254 9.61 -18.97 -2.56
N ASP A 255 9.55 -19.76 -1.50
CA ASP A 255 8.31 -19.98 -0.77
C ASP A 255 7.80 -18.69 -0.10
N THR A 256 6.58 -18.27 -0.46
CA THR A 256 5.94 -17.04 0.01
C THR A 256 5.86 -16.97 1.55
N CYS A 257 5.60 -18.10 2.22
CA CYS A 257 5.49 -18.14 3.68
C CYS A 257 6.84 -17.94 4.35
N THR A 258 7.89 -18.54 3.78
CA THR A 258 9.27 -18.35 4.23
C THR A 258 9.72 -16.90 4.05
N ALA A 259 9.45 -16.31 2.88
CA ALA A 259 9.75 -14.89 2.65
C ALA A 259 9.02 -13.98 3.64
N PHE A 260 7.76 -14.26 3.96
CA PHE A 260 6.99 -13.51 4.96
C PHE A 260 7.62 -13.61 6.36
N LYS A 261 8.00 -14.83 6.80
CA LYS A 261 8.64 -15.07 8.10
C LYS A 261 9.97 -14.34 8.22
N ASP A 262 10.78 -14.35 7.17
CA ASP A 262 12.05 -13.64 7.14
C ASP A 262 11.86 -12.12 7.24
N VAL A 263 10.93 -11.55 6.47
CA VAL A 263 10.61 -10.12 6.52
C VAL A 263 10.12 -9.73 7.91
N PHE A 264 9.28 -10.58 8.52
CA PHE A 264 8.79 -10.38 9.88
C PHE A 264 9.90 -10.47 10.93
N ARG A 265 10.95 -11.27 10.72
CA ARG A 265 12.06 -11.39 11.69
C ARG A 265 13.14 -10.33 11.51
N HIS A 266 13.48 -10.01 10.27
CA HIS A 266 14.69 -9.22 9.97
C HIS A 266 14.38 -7.79 9.55
N SER A 267 13.23 -7.54 8.91
CA SER A 267 12.93 -6.24 8.29
C SER A 267 11.90 -5.41 9.06
N MET A 268 11.36 -5.91 10.18
CA MET A 268 10.31 -5.22 10.95
C MET A 268 10.70 -3.81 11.39
N GLY A 269 11.96 -3.55 11.76
CA GLY A 269 12.41 -2.20 12.13
C GLY A 269 12.31 -1.21 10.97
N SER A 270 12.75 -1.62 9.78
CA SER A 270 12.62 -0.82 8.55
C SER A 270 11.16 -0.65 8.15
N VAL A 271 10.34 -1.69 8.30
CA VAL A 271 8.90 -1.63 8.01
C VAL A 271 8.19 -0.66 8.95
N CYS A 272 8.42 -0.74 10.26
CA CYS A 272 7.80 0.16 11.24
C CYS A 272 8.18 1.62 10.99
N THR A 273 9.47 1.88 10.70
CA THR A 273 9.96 3.20 10.33
C THR A 273 9.30 3.69 9.04
N GLY A 274 9.22 2.84 8.01
CA GLY A 274 8.57 3.14 6.74
C GLY A 274 7.07 3.40 6.87
N SER A 275 6.38 2.73 7.79
CA SER A 275 4.95 2.96 8.06
C SER A 275 4.62 4.33 8.64
N ILE A 276 5.59 5.01 9.24
CA ILE A 276 5.44 6.39 9.70
C ILE A 276 5.90 7.34 8.59
N LEU A 277 7.10 7.15 8.06
CA LEU A 277 7.72 8.09 7.13
C LEU A 277 7.05 8.12 5.75
N VAL A 278 6.76 6.96 5.14
CA VAL A 278 6.30 6.90 3.74
C VAL A 278 4.94 7.58 3.56
N PRO A 279 3.92 7.40 4.43
CA PRO A 279 2.67 8.15 4.31
C PRO A 279 2.86 9.67 4.41
N ILE A 280 3.71 10.14 5.34
CA ILE A 280 4.01 11.57 5.52
C ILE A 280 4.65 12.15 4.26
N VAL A 281 5.68 11.47 3.71
CA VAL A 281 6.32 11.92 2.47
C VAL A 281 5.36 11.88 1.28
N THR A 282 4.50 10.87 1.21
CA THR A 282 3.48 10.76 0.15
C THR A 282 2.48 11.92 0.24
N LEU A 283 2.08 12.31 1.45
CA LEU A 283 1.20 13.46 1.67
C LEU A 283 1.86 14.76 1.23
N ILE A 284 3.10 15.01 1.65
CA ILE A 284 3.85 16.24 1.29
C ILE A 284 4.11 16.31 -0.21
N ARG A 285 4.47 15.19 -0.85
CA ARG A 285 4.65 15.16 -2.32
C ARG A 285 3.32 15.37 -3.05
N GLY A 286 2.23 14.82 -2.52
CA GLY A 286 0.89 14.98 -3.08
C GLY A 286 0.43 16.43 -3.03
N SER A 287 0.57 17.09 -1.88
CA SER A 287 0.26 18.52 -1.73
C SER A 287 1.17 19.39 -2.59
N ALA A 288 2.46 19.04 -2.73
CA ALA A 288 3.38 19.85 -3.55
C ALA A 288 2.96 19.85 -5.01
N ARG A 289 2.57 18.69 -5.53
CA ARG A 289 2.04 18.57 -6.90
C ARG A 289 0.74 19.34 -7.08
N ALA A 290 -0.15 19.31 -6.09
CA ALA A 290 -1.40 20.06 -6.15
C ALA A 290 -1.15 21.57 -6.20
N VAL A 291 -0.22 22.08 -5.38
CA VAL A 291 0.18 23.49 -5.38
C VAL A 291 0.83 23.86 -6.71
N ASN A 292 1.76 23.06 -7.23
CA ASN A 292 2.40 23.33 -8.53
C ASN A 292 1.39 23.40 -9.69
N LEU A 293 0.34 22.57 -9.66
CA LEU A 293 -0.73 22.59 -10.66
C LEU A 293 -1.58 23.87 -10.60
N ILE A 294 -1.75 24.45 -9.40
CA ILE A 294 -2.52 25.69 -9.20
C ILE A 294 -1.67 26.92 -9.52
N ALA A 295 -0.36 26.88 -9.24
CA ALA A 295 0.55 27.99 -9.42
C ALA A 295 0.92 28.29 -10.89
N GLY A 296 0.59 27.38 -11.82
CA GLY A 296 1.02 27.44 -13.21
C GLY A 296 0.45 28.58 -14.07
N ASP A 297 -0.29 29.55 -13.52
CA ASP A 297 -0.99 30.54 -14.35
C ASP A 297 -1.16 31.96 -13.77
N SER A 298 -0.64 32.36 -12.58
CA SER A 298 -1.02 33.71 -12.09
C SER A 298 -0.13 34.53 -11.12
N ASP A 299 0.89 34.02 -10.41
CA ASP A 299 1.52 34.84 -9.35
C ASP A 299 3.02 34.59 -9.09
N GLU A 300 3.83 35.65 -9.20
CA GLU A 300 5.28 35.64 -8.89
C GLU A 300 5.59 35.32 -7.42
N PHE A 301 4.70 35.64 -6.48
CA PHE A 301 4.89 35.36 -5.05
C PHE A 301 4.64 33.87 -4.70
N LEU A 302 3.73 33.22 -5.44
CA LEU A 302 3.48 31.78 -5.31
C LEU A 302 4.68 30.97 -5.82
N PHE A 303 5.46 31.49 -6.77
CA PHE A 303 6.62 30.81 -7.36
C PHE A 303 7.72 30.48 -6.33
N SER A 304 8.09 31.44 -5.46
CA SER A 304 9.16 31.23 -4.46
C SER A 304 8.79 30.18 -3.39
N CYS A 305 7.55 30.19 -2.91
CA CYS A 305 7.05 29.18 -1.97
C CYS A 305 6.91 27.80 -2.63
N THR A 306 6.55 27.77 -3.91
CA THR A 306 6.41 26.55 -4.72
C THR A 306 7.78 25.88 -4.93
N ASP A 307 8.83 26.65 -5.21
CA ASP A 307 10.20 26.14 -5.35
C ASP A 307 10.76 25.60 -4.03
N CYS A 308 10.50 26.28 -2.90
CA CYS A 308 10.90 25.79 -1.59
C CYS A 308 10.16 24.50 -1.21
N TYR A 309 8.85 24.46 -1.42
CA TYR A 309 8.01 23.31 -1.05
C TYR A 309 8.30 22.08 -1.92
N SER A 310 8.49 22.28 -3.23
CA SER A 310 8.93 21.23 -4.14
C SER A 310 10.35 20.74 -3.84
N GLY A 311 11.25 21.63 -3.41
CA GLY A 311 12.58 21.28 -2.93
C GLY A 311 12.57 20.38 -1.69
N VAL A 312 11.71 20.68 -0.70
CA VAL A 312 11.49 19.83 0.48
C VAL A 312 10.90 18.47 0.07
N ALA A 313 9.89 18.45 -0.79
CA ALA A 313 9.30 17.21 -1.26
C ALA A 313 10.32 16.32 -2.01
N SER A 314 11.20 16.93 -2.82
CA SER A 314 12.28 16.23 -3.52
C SER A 314 13.28 15.58 -2.56
N ARG A 315 13.72 16.33 -1.53
CA ARG A 315 14.61 15.79 -0.48
C ARG A 315 13.94 14.71 0.37
N LEU A 316 12.64 14.81 0.63
CA LEU A 316 11.94 13.81 1.43
C LEU A 316 11.75 12.49 0.69
N VAL A 317 11.61 12.51 -0.64
CA VAL A 317 11.48 11.29 -1.46
C VAL A 317 12.75 10.45 -1.45
N THR A 318 13.93 11.06 -1.35
CA THR A 318 15.18 10.31 -1.16
C THR A 318 15.24 9.67 0.22
N CYS A 319 14.61 10.28 1.23
CA CYS A 319 14.56 9.74 2.59
C CYS A 319 13.54 8.61 2.78
N ALA A 320 12.36 8.69 2.17
CA ALA A 320 11.34 7.66 2.29
C ALA A 320 10.43 7.62 1.06
N ASN A 321 10.46 6.49 0.33
CA ASN A 321 9.56 6.26 -0.78
C ASN A 321 9.08 4.80 -0.81
N ARG A 322 7.97 4.57 -1.51
CA ARG A 322 7.38 3.22 -1.60
C ARG A 322 8.29 2.22 -2.31
N TRP A 323 9.17 2.69 -3.20
CA TRP A 323 10.06 1.85 -3.99
C TRP A 323 11.21 1.29 -3.14
N GLY A 324 11.63 2.04 -2.12
CA GLY A 324 12.58 1.59 -1.11
C GLY A 324 12.16 0.29 -0.42
N PHE A 325 10.86 0.02 -0.26
CA PHE A 325 10.39 -1.26 0.30
C PHE A 325 10.83 -2.49 -0.51
N VAL A 326 11.11 -2.34 -1.81
CA VAL A 326 11.68 -3.42 -2.63
C VAL A 326 13.09 -3.74 -2.14
N HIS A 327 13.97 -2.74 -2.01
CA HIS A 327 15.33 -2.92 -1.48
C HIS A 327 15.36 -3.37 -0.01
N VAL A 328 14.37 -2.98 0.81
CA VAL A 328 14.22 -3.53 2.18
C VAL A 328 13.94 -5.04 2.14
N GLY A 329 13.14 -5.51 1.18
CA GLY A 329 12.78 -6.92 1.06
C GLY A 329 13.89 -7.77 0.44
N VAL A 330 14.51 -7.26 -0.62
CA VAL A 330 15.52 -8.00 -1.42
C VAL A 330 16.89 -7.97 -0.74
N TYR A 331 17.34 -6.79 -0.31
CA TYR A 331 18.70 -6.58 0.18
C TYR A 331 18.80 -6.40 1.70
N GLY A 332 17.67 -6.41 2.42
CA GLY A 332 17.66 -6.22 3.87
C GLY A 332 18.13 -4.83 4.33
N LYS A 333 18.13 -3.83 3.44
CA LYS A 333 18.60 -2.47 3.75
C LYS A 333 17.64 -1.73 4.70
N GLY A 334 18.17 -0.75 5.43
CA GLY A 334 17.32 0.22 6.15
C GLY A 334 16.44 1.05 5.20
N ILE A 335 15.18 1.34 5.55
CA ILE A 335 14.23 2.03 4.65
C ILE A 335 14.76 3.36 4.07
N VAL A 336 15.51 4.14 4.84
CA VAL A 336 16.06 5.43 4.38
C VAL A 336 17.12 5.22 3.30
N ARG A 337 18.08 4.31 3.54
CA ARG A 337 19.11 3.96 2.57
C ARG A 337 18.50 3.30 1.34
N ALA A 338 17.56 2.38 1.55
CA ALA A 338 16.81 1.72 0.49
C ALA A 338 16.05 2.71 -0.39
N SER A 339 15.46 3.74 0.20
CA SER A 339 14.75 4.81 -0.52
C SER A 339 15.70 5.68 -1.33
N SER A 340 16.85 6.04 -0.76
CA SER A 340 17.86 6.85 -1.44
C SER A 340 18.44 6.10 -2.64
N ASP A 341 18.85 4.85 -2.45
CA ASP A 341 19.43 4.01 -3.50
C ASP A 341 18.45 3.79 -4.65
N THR A 342 17.17 3.49 -4.34
CA THR A 342 16.14 3.29 -5.39
C THR A 342 15.85 4.58 -6.15
N TRP A 343 15.78 5.72 -5.46
CA TRP A 343 15.54 7.00 -6.13
C TRP A 343 16.71 7.44 -7.02
N GLU A 344 17.95 7.21 -6.58
CA GLU A 344 19.15 7.50 -7.38
C GLU A 344 19.19 6.64 -8.66
N MET A 345 18.87 5.36 -8.52
CA MET A 345 18.79 4.44 -9.65
C MET A 345 17.72 4.88 -10.67
N PHE A 346 16.57 5.36 -10.21
CA PHE A 346 15.55 5.87 -11.14
C PHE A 346 15.97 7.17 -11.83
N ARG A 347 16.70 8.05 -11.14
CA ARG A 347 17.21 9.29 -11.72
C ARG A 347 18.27 9.01 -12.79
N THR A 348 19.24 8.17 -12.47
CA THR A 348 20.31 7.76 -13.40
C THR A 348 19.76 6.99 -14.59
N GLY A 349 18.71 6.19 -14.40
CA GLY A 349 17.99 5.50 -15.48
C GLY A 349 16.97 6.35 -16.25
N GLY A 350 16.80 7.64 -15.92
CA GLY A 350 15.85 8.53 -16.59
C GLY A 350 14.37 8.16 -16.40
N MET A 351 14.04 7.38 -15.37
CA MET A 351 12.70 6.83 -15.12
C MET A 351 11.80 7.74 -14.24
N GLU A 352 12.26 8.92 -13.85
CA GLU A 352 11.51 9.83 -12.97
C GLU A 352 10.14 10.20 -13.54
N ALA A 353 10.08 10.58 -14.83
CA ALA A 353 8.83 10.93 -15.50
C ALA A 353 7.86 9.74 -15.57
N LEU A 354 8.38 8.52 -15.76
CA LEU A 354 7.58 7.30 -15.76
C LEU A 354 6.94 7.06 -14.40
N ILE A 355 7.74 7.12 -13.33
CA ILE A 355 7.30 6.93 -11.94
C ILE A 355 6.28 7.99 -11.52
N ASP A 356 6.46 9.22 -12.00
CA ASP A 356 5.53 10.31 -11.72
C ASP A 356 4.20 10.17 -12.44
N SER A 357 4.21 9.47 -13.58
CA SER A 357 3.02 9.11 -14.34
C SER A 357 2.32 7.83 -13.84
N ASP A 358 2.94 7.05 -12.94
CA ASP A 358 2.37 5.80 -12.41
C ASP A 358 1.08 6.04 -11.61
N LEU A 359 0.02 5.36 -12.00
CA LEU A 359 -1.29 5.43 -11.35
C LEU A 359 -1.46 4.42 -10.23
N THR A 360 -0.51 3.51 -9.96
CA THR A 360 -0.71 2.42 -9.00
C THR A 360 -0.99 2.93 -7.59
N SER A 361 -0.31 3.99 -7.15
CA SER A 361 -0.56 4.59 -5.82
C SER A 361 -1.96 5.21 -5.74
N SER A 362 -2.38 5.90 -6.79
CA SER A 362 -3.71 6.49 -6.91
C SER A 362 -4.79 5.42 -6.97
N PHE A 363 -4.59 4.37 -7.77
CA PHE A 363 -5.46 3.20 -7.80
C PHE A 363 -5.67 2.66 -6.38
N CYS A 364 -4.59 2.35 -5.65
CA CYS A 364 -4.69 1.85 -4.27
C CYS A 364 -5.43 2.80 -3.33
N PHE A 365 -5.27 4.12 -3.50
CA PHE A 365 -6.01 5.13 -2.74
C PHE A 365 -7.51 5.09 -3.05
N PHE A 366 -7.90 5.05 -4.33
CA PHE A 366 -9.30 4.95 -4.76
C PHE A 366 -9.95 3.63 -4.31
N CYS A 367 -9.22 2.50 -4.34
CA CYS A 367 -9.67 1.25 -3.74
C CYS A 367 -9.99 1.43 -2.25
N GLY A 368 -9.10 2.11 -1.52
CA GLY A 368 -9.27 2.42 -0.10
C GLY A 368 -10.54 3.23 0.15
N VAL A 369 -10.67 4.36 -0.53
CA VAL A 369 -11.83 5.24 -0.38
C VAL A 369 -13.13 4.53 -0.76
N ALA A 370 -13.16 3.76 -1.85
CA ALA A 370 -14.37 3.06 -2.29
C ALA A 370 -14.86 2.06 -1.22
N VAL A 371 -13.97 1.24 -0.66
CA VAL A 371 -14.32 0.27 0.38
C VAL A 371 -14.64 0.97 1.71
N GLY A 372 -13.94 2.06 2.05
CA GLY A 372 -14.27 2.92 3.18
C GLY A 372 -15.69 3.46 3.07
N ALA A 373 -16.02 4.10 1.95
CA ALA A 373 -17.34 4.68 1.71
C ALA A 373 -18.43 3.60 1.69
N LEU A 374 -18.17 2.43 1.10
CA LEU A 374 -19.09 1.29 1.14
C LEU A 374 -19.37 0.81 2.58
N SER A 375 -18.33 0.71 3.41
CA SER A 375 -18.44 0.28 4.81
C SER A 375 -19.21 1.30 5.64
N ALA A 376 -18.95 2.59 5.42
CA ALA A 376 -19.68 3.69 6.03
C ALA A 376 -21.15 3.73 5.62
N LEU A 377 -21.45 3.52 4.33
CA LEU A 377 -22.81 3.45 3.82
C LEU A 377 -23.58 2.30 4.46
N ALA A 378 -22.97 1.10 4.54
CA ALA A 378 -23.63 -0.06 5.11
C ALA A 378 -23.93 0.10 6.62
N GLY A 379 -22.91 0.44 7.42
CA GLY A 379 -23.09 0.64 8.85
C GLY A 379 -23.93 1.88 9.17
N GLY A 380 -23.68 2.98 8.47
CA GLY A 380 -24.38 4.24 8.66
C GLY A 380 -25.86 4.18 8.28
N SER A 381 -26.22 3.54 7.17
CA SER A 381 -27.62 3.42 6.75
C SER A 381 -28.41 2.56 7.73
N TRP A 382 -27.81 1.48 8.23
CA TRP A 382 -28.42 0.68 9.30
C TRP A 382 -28.60 1.52 10.56
N ALA A 383 -27.54 2.19 11.02
CA ALA A 383 -27.59 3.03 12.21
C ALA A 383 -28.62 4.15 12.10
N LEU A 384 -28.82 4.75 10.92
CA LEU A 384 -29.85 5.77 10.69
C LEU A 384 -31.27 5.24 10.92
N VAL A 385 -31.52 3.97 10.57
CA VAL A 385 -32.84 3.34 10.74
C VAL A 385 -33.08 2.96 12.20
N VAL A 386 -32.05 2.48 12.90
CA VAL A 386 -32.19 1.96 14.26
C VAL A 386 -32.02 3.05 15.33
N HIS A 387 -30.93 3.82 15.26
CA HIS A 387 -30.63 4.87 16.24
C HIS A 387 -29.80 6.00 15.60
N LYS A 388 -30.50 7.04 15.14
CA LYS A 388 -29.95 8.14 14.32
C LYS A 388 -28.70 8.80 14.92
N ASP A 389 -28.62 8.92 16.25
CA ASP A 389 -27.48 9.58 16.91
C ASP A 389 -26.14 8.84 16.72
N TYR A 390 -26.16 7.52 16.52
CA TYR A 390 -24.93 6.73 16.30
C TYR A 390 -24.48 6.75 14.84
N ALA A 391 -25.33 7.17 13.91
CA ALA A 391 -25.07 7.05 12.48
C ALA A 391 -23.82 7.83 12.03
N THR A 392 -23.59 9.03 12.56
CA THR A 392 -22.39 9.80 12.21
C THR A 392 -21.11 9.10 12.67
N GLU A 393 -21.07 8.61 13.91
CA GLU A 393 -19.89 7.91 14.46
C GLU A 393 -19.61 6.62 13.70
N ILE A 394 -20.64 5.80 13.46
CA ILE A 394 -20.53 4.53 12.74
C ILE A 394 -20.09 4.75 11.30
N CYS A 395 -20.59 5.80 10.63
CA CYS A 395 -20.10 6.20 9.30
C CYS A 395 -18.58 6.49 9.32
N VAL A 396 -18.12 7.32 10.26
CA VAL A 396 -16.71 7.73 10.34
C VAL A 396 -15.80 6.54 10.67
N TYR A 397 -16.16 5.74 11.68
CA TYR A 397 -15.36 4.58 12.06
C TYR A 397 -15.39 3.49 10.98
N GLY A 398 -16.57 3.23 10.38
CA GLY A 398 -16.73 2.31 9.27
C GLY A 398 -15.89 2.73 8.05
N PHE A 399 -15.86 4.02 7.73
CA PHE A 399 -15.00 4.57 6.67
C PHE A 399 -13.53 4.28 6.93
N LEU A 400 -13.04 4.60 8.14
CA LEU A 400 -11.63 4.41 8.49
C LEU A 400 -11.23 2.93 8.43
N VAL A 401 -12.02 2.04 9.02
CA VAL A 401 -11.75 0.58 8.97
C VAL A 401 -11.75 0.11 7.52
N GLY A 402 -12.78 0.47 6.74
CA GLY A 402 -12.89 0.08 5.34
C GLY A 402 -11.74 0.56 4.46
N TYR A 403 -11.31 1.81 4.68
CA TYR A 403 -10.15 2.37 4.00
C TYR A 403 -8.91 1.53 4.25
N PHE A 404 -8.54 1.30 5.52
CA PHE A 404 -7.32 0.59 5.84
C PHE A 404 -7.38 -0.90 5.43
N MET A 405 -8.52 -1.58 5.58
CA MET A 405 -8.69 -2.97 5.12
C MET A 405 -8.40 -3.10 3.63
N SER A 406 -8.95 -2.21 2.80
CA SER A 406 -8.70 -2.22 1.36
C SER A 406 -7.25 -1.88 1.01
N ARG A 407 -6.60 -0.98 1.78
CA ARG A 407 -5.16 -0.71 1.60
C ARG A 407 -4.28 -1.93 1.92
N VAL A 408 -4.69 -2.76 2.89
CA VAL A 408 -4.02 -4.03 3.20
C VAL A 408 -4.25 -5.04 2.06
N SER A 409 -5.48 -5.18 1.56
CA SER A 409 -5.79 -6.17 0.52
C SER A 409 -5.06 -5.91 -0.80
N ILE A 410 -4.93 -4.64 -1.19
CA ILE A 410 -4.25 -4.25 -2.44
C ILE A 410 -2.72 -4.10 -2.29
N ALA A 411 -2.18 -4.34 -1.09
CA ALA A 411 -0.75 -4.21 -0.82
C ALA A 411 0.11 -5.12 -1.70
N TRP A 412 -0.37 -6.34 -1.96
CA TRP A 412 0.36 -7.31 -2.78
C TRP A 412 0.43 -6.91 -4.26
N PRO A 413 -0.69 -6.58 -4.95
CA PRO A 413 -0.65 -5.95 -6.27
C PRO A 413 0.28 -4.74 -6.35
N GLN A 414 0.23 -3.86 -5.35
CA GLN A 414 1.11 -2.68 -5.29
C GLN A 414 2.60 -3.07 -5.21
N ALA A 415 2.92 -4.12 -4.46
CA ALA A 415 4.26 -4.67 -4.36
C ALA A 415 4.76 -5.26 -5.67
N CYS A 416 3.91 -6.00 -6.39
CA CYS A 416 4.27 -6.57 -7.69
C CYS A 416 4.69 -5.48 -8.67
N VAL A 417 3.92 -4.38 -8.75
CA VAL A 417 4.26 -3.24 -9.61
C VAL A 417 5.53 -2.54 -9.13
N SER A 418 5.73 -2.44 -7.82
CA SER A 418 6.94 -1.84 -7.25
C SER A 418 8.18 -2.65 -7.61
N ALA A 419 8.11 -3.97 -7.48
CA ALA A 419 9.18 -4.88 -7.84
C ALA A 419 9.47 -4.87 -9.35
N TYR A 420 8.45 -4.80 -10.20
CA TYR A 420 8.63 -4.75 -11.66
C TYR A 420 9.42 -3.52 -12.11
N HIS A 421 9.09 -2.32 -11.61
CA HIS A 421 9.84 -1.11 -11.95
C HIS A 421 11.28 -1.13 -11.40
N VAL A 422 11.47 -1.58 -10.17
CA VAL A 422 12.81 -1.64 -9.56
C VAL A 422 13.69 -2.67 -10.27
N ALA A 423 13.16 -3.87 -10.54
CA ALA A 423 13.90 -4.90 -11.26
C ALA A 423 14.25 -4.47 -12.69
N PHE A 424 13.36 -3.75 -13.37
CA PHE A 424 13.65 -3.16 -14.68
C PHE A 424 14.76 -2.10 -14.58
N ALA A 425 14.74 -1.24 -13.56
CA ALA A 425 15.76 -0.21 -13.38
C ALA A 425 17.15 -0.80 -13.08
N GLU A 426 17.22 -1.93 -12.38
CA GLU A 426 18.47 -2.62 -12.08
C GLU A 426 19.08 -3.31 -13.32
N ASN A 427 18.25 -3.89 -14.19
CA ASN A 427 18.73 -4.56 -15.40
C ASN A 427 17.77 -4.36 -16.59
N PRO A 428 17.80 -3.18 -17.24
CA PRO A 428 16.87 -2.85 -18.32
C PRO A 428 17.11 -3.66 -19.60
N GLN A 429 18.29 -4.29 -19.75
CA GLN A 429 18.64 -5.11 -20.92
C GLN A 429 18.26 -6.59 -20.78
N SER A 430 17.72 -6.99 -19.62
CA SER A 430 17.30 -8.38 -19.41
C SER A 430 16.18 -8.77 -20.38
N ALA A 431 16.39 -9.87 -21.11
CA ALA A 431 15.41 -10.43 -22.06
C ALA A 431 14.08 -10.88 -21.41
N ARG A 432 13.99 -10.82 -20.08
CA ARG A 432 12.80 -11.21 -19.30
C ARG A 432 11.78 -10.09 -19.16
N PHE A 433 12.18 -8.85 -19.43
CA PHE A 433 11.25 -7.72 -19.43
C PHE A 433 10.59 -7.57 -20.79
N ASP A 434 9.32 -7.21 -20.77
CA ASP A 434 8.53 -6.91 -21.94
C ASP A 434 8.69 -5.43 -22.35
N ALA A 435 8.14 -5.09 -23.51
CA ALA A 435 8.26 -3.74 -24.09
C ALA A 435 7.41 -2.67 -23.36
N THR A 436 6.64 -3.03 -22.32
CA THR A 436 5.69 -2.11 -21.66
C THR A 436 6.36 -0.86 -21.06
N ILE A 437 7.46 -1.02 -20.33
CA ILE A 437 8.21 0.13 -19.78
C ILE A 437 8.96 0.90 -20.89
N PRO A 438 9.79 0.25 -21.75
CA PRO A 438 10.52 0.94 -22.81
C PRO A 438 9.64 1.78 -23.74
N VAL A 439 8.52 1.22 -24.21
CA VAL A 439 7.59 1.93 -25.12
C VAL A 439 6.97 3.16 -24.45
N ARG A 440 6.70 3.09 -23.13
CA ARG A 440 6.19 4.26 -22.41
C ARG A 440 7.26 5.32 -22.25
N LEU A 441 8.49 4.92 -21.96
CA LEU A 441 9.61 5.83 -21.77
C LEU A 441 9.92 6.60 -23.07
N GLU A 442 9.92 5.91 -24.21
CA GLU A 442 10.09 6.54 -25.54
C GLU A 442 8.99 7.58 -25.83
N LYS A 443 7.73 7.26 -25.53
CA LYS A 443 6.60 8.20 -25.67
C LYS A 443 6.76 9.43 -24.78
N LEU A 444 7.26 9.27 -23.56
CA LEU A 444 7.48 10.39 -22.65
C LEU A 444 8.61 11.30 -23.13
N TYR A 445 9.73 10.73 -23.59
CA TYR A 445 10.83 11.52 -24.15
C TYR A 445 10.42 12.27 -25.42
N ARG A 446 9.64 11.63 -26.31
CA ARG A 446 9.13 12.29 -27.52
C ARG A 446 8.20 13.48 -27.23
N ASN A 447 7.51 13.46 -26.10
CA ASN A 447 6.64 14.58 -25.69
C ASN A 447 7.40 15.69 -24.95
N GLN A 448 8.66 15.44 -24.56
CA GLN A 448 9.52 16.41 -23.87
C GLN A 448 10.52 17.09 -24.82
N ALA A 449 10.84 16.45 -25.94
CA ALA A 449 11.56 17.03 -27.08
C ALA A 449 10.60 17.82 -27.97
#